data_AF-A0A1S3QC46-F1
#
_entry.id   AF-A0A1S3QC46-F1
#
_cell.length_a   1.000
_cell.length_b   1.000
_cell.length_c   1.000
_cell.angle_alpha   90.00
_cell.angle_beta   90.00
_cell.angle_gamma   90.00
#
_symmetry.space_group_name_H-M   'P 1'
#
loop_
_entity.id
_entity.type
_entity.pdbx_description
1 polymer ?
#
loop_
_entity_poly.entity_id
_entity_poly.type
_entity_poly.pdbx_seq_one_letter_code
_entity_poly.pdbx_strand_id
1 'polypeptide(L)'
;VFPDRCSLTGVSPDRYKVDDTMLSFLDTFEGCPTMYQRTSVQIELEDWKVEGRERSPGSIMEAFFYSTTSYQPAWLKHNFYESYDAYGDHGLVYIDRKDRAPLKDL
;
A
#
# COMPACT_ATOMS: atom_id res chain seq x y z
N VAL A 1 -4.02 -1.65 3.04
CA VAL A 1 -5.19 -1.12 2.29
C VAL A 1 -6.16 -2.28 2.00
N PHE A 2 -7.47 -2.07 2.15
CA PHE A 2 -8.48 -3.13 2.03
C PHE A 2 -8.78 -3.46 0.55
N PRO A 3 -8.74 -4.73 0.13
CA PRO A 3 -8.91 -5.10 -1.28
C PRO A 3 -10.33 -4.87 -1.81
N ASP A 4 -11.37 -5.02 -0.98
CA ASP A 4 -12.76 -5.15 -1.45
C ASP A 4 -13.45 -3.84 -1.88
N ARG A 5 -12.81 -2.68 -1.73
CA ARG A 5 -13.36 -1.37 -2.16
C ARG A 5 -12.34 -0.42 -2.77
N CYS A 6 -11.16 -0.93 -3.12
CA CYS A 6 -10.15 -0.10 -3.78
C CYS A 6 -10.45 0.04 -5.28
N SER A 7 -11.39 0.94 -5.59
CA SER A 7 -11.29 1.70 -6.83
C SER A 7 -10.08 2.64 -6.65
N LEU A 8 -8.87 2.20 -7.01
CA LEU A 8 -7.64 3.01 -6.95
C LEU A 8 -7.65 4.14 -8.00
N THR A 9 -8.80 4.75 -8.26
CA THR A 9 -8.94 5.94 -9.08
C THR A 9 -8.59 7.15 -8.22
N GLY A 10 -7.31 7.43 -8.02
CA GLY A 10 -6.87 8.67 -7.35
C GLY A 10 -5.64 8.57 -6.45
N VAL A 11 -5.08 7.37 -6.21
CA VAL A 11 -3.81 7.25 -5.49
C VAL A 11 -2.68 7.27 -6.50
N SER A 12 -1.76 8.23 -6.38
CA SER A 12 -0.49 8.25 -7.11
C SER A 12 0.62 7.68 -6.23
N PRO A 13 0.70 6.35 -6.01
CA PRO A 13 1.77 5.77 -5.22
C PRO A 13 3.10 5.95 -5.95
N ASP A 14 4.17 6.15 -5.18
CA ASP A 14 5.53 6.04 -5.73
C ASP A 14 5.75 4.61 -6.24
N ARG A 15 6.11 4.49 -7.52
CA ARG A 15 6.27 3.19 -8.21
C ARG A 15 7.75 2.85 -8.27
N TYR A 16 8.12 1.68 -7.75
CA TYR A 16 9.50 1.21 -7.75
C TYR A 16 9.63 -0.09 -8.54
N LYS A 17 10.68 -0.18 -9.37
CA LYS A 17 11.11 -1.45 -9.94
C LYS A 17 12.02 -2.15 -8.94
N VAL A 18 11.56 -3.27 -8.40
CA VAL A 18 12.30 -4.09 -7.43
C VAL A 18 12.76 -5.39 -8.10
N ASP A 19 13.88 -5.95 -7.64
CA ASP A 19 14.30 -7.30 -8.01
C ASP A 19 13.67 -8.34 -7.06
N ASP A 20 13.85 -9.63 -7.37
CA ASP A 20 13.29 -10.73 -6.59
C ASP A 20 13.83 -10.77 -5.15
N THR A 21 15.07 -10.31 -4.94
CA THR A 21 15.71 -10.24 -3.62
C THR A 21 15.01 -9.21 -2.74
N MET A 22 14.84 -7.98 -3.25
CA MET A 22 14.13 -6.91 -2.57
C MET A 22 12.66 -7.28 -2.37
N LEU A 23 12.04 -7.94 -3.36
CA LEU A 23 10.66 -8.39 -3.25
C LEU A 23 10.48 -9.43 -2.13
N SER A 24 11.39 -10.40 -1.99
CA SER A 24 11.38 -11.36 -0.88
C SER A 24 11.64 -10.71 0.48
N PHE A 25 12.48 -9.67 0.52
CA PHE A 25 12.70 -8.89 1.72
C PHE A 25 11.42 -8.16 2.15
N LEU A 26 10.73 -7.50 1.22
CA LEU A 26 9.47 -6.81 1.48
C LEU A 26 8.39 -7.77 2.00
N ASP A 27 8.28 -8.97 1.44
CA ASP A 27 7.33 -9.98 1.94
C ASP A 27 7.59 -10.33 3.41
N THR A 28 8.87 -10.45 3.79
CA THR A 28 9.27 -10.75 5.18
C THR A 28 9.02 -9.55 6.08
N PHE A 29 9.34 -8.35 5.61
CA PHE A 29 9.16 -7.09 6.33
C PHE A 29 7.70 -6.81 6.64
N GLU A 30 6.82 -7.03 5.66
CA GLU A 30 5.37 -6.86 5.77
C GLU A 30 4.68 -8.02 6.52
N GLY A 31 5.44 -9.05 6.92
CA GLY A 31 4.91 -10.19 7.67
C GLY A 31 3.93 -11.04 6.87
N CYS A 32 4.17 -11.17 5.55
CA CYS A 32 3.36 -12.02 4.68
C CYS A 32 3.53 -13.51 5.02
N PRO A 33 2.47 -14.34 4.86
CA PRO A 33 1.11 -13.98 4.47
C PRO A 33 0.20 -13.64 5.67
N THR A 34 0.73 -13.55 6.90
CA THR A 34 -0.08 -13.47 8.13
C THR A 34 -0.65 -12.09 8.37
N MET A 35 0.18 -11.03 8.27
CA MET A 35 -0.24 -9.65 8.55
C MET A 35 -0.79 -8.98 7.29
N TYR A 36 0.03 -8.98 6.24
CA TYR A 36 -0.38 -8.61 4.89
C TYR A 36 -0.30 -9.80 3.94
N GLN A 37 -0.91 -9.64 2.78
CA GLN A 37 -0.85 -10.53 1.63
C GLN A 37 -0.43 -9.71 0.42
N ARG A 38 0.53 -10.23 -0.33
CA ARG A 38 0.92 -9.63 -1.61
C ARG A 38 -0.15 -9.96 -2.66
N THR A 39 -0.72 -8.93 -3.25
CA THR A 39 -1.74 -9.01 -4.30
C THR A 39 -1.26 -8.27 -5.55
N SER A 40 -1.43 -8.84 -6.75
CA SER A 40 -1.19 -8.10 -7.98
C SER A 40 -2.42 -7.28 -8.37
N VAL A 41 -2.20 -6.03 -8.74
CA VAL A 41 -3.25 -5.08 -9.11
C VAL A 41 -2.83 -4.34 -10.37
N GLN A 42 -3.78 -4.11 -11.26
CA GLN A 42 -3.61 -3.28 -12.44
C GLN A 42 -3.80 -1.81 -12.05
N ILE A 43 -2.78 -0.98 -12.29
CA ILE A 43 -2.84 0.46 -12.06
C ILE A 43 -2.76 1.19 -13.40
N GLU A 44 -3.64 2.18 -13.58
CA GLU A 44 -3.51 3.14 -14.66
C GLU A 44 -2.31 4.08 -14.40
N LEU A 45 -1.51 4.34 -15.42
CA LEU A 45 -0.43 5.33 -15.36
C LEU A 45 -1.01 6.66 -15.85
N GLU A 46 -1.19 7.64 -14.95
CA GLU A 46 -1.12 9.04 -15.35
C GLU A 46 0.27 9.32 -15.95
N ASP A 47 0.30 10.17 -16.98
CA ASP A 47 1.45 10.44 -17.86
C ASP A 47 2.80 10.54 -17.14
N TRP A 48 3.57 9.44 -17.14
CA TRP A 48 4.95 9.44 -16.66
C TRP A 48 5.91 9.39 -17.85
N LYS A 49 6.82 10.37 -17.90
CA LYS A 49 7.95 10.35 -18.82
C LYS A 49 9.06 9.51 -18.20
N VAL A 50 9.22 8.27 -18.66
CA VAL A 50 10.52 7.59 -18.51
C VAL A 50 11.48 8.30 -19.43
N GLU A 51 12.66 8.67 -18.94
CA GLU A 51 13.73 9.15 -19.82
C GLU A 51 13.93 8.16 -20.98
N GLY A 52 13.49 8.55 -22.19
CA GLY A 52 13.65 7.79 -23.43
C GLY A 52 12.48 6.89 -23.88
N ARG A 53 11.37 6.77 -23.13
CA ARG A 53 10.15 6.10 -23.62
C ARG A 53 8.91 6.87 -23.19
N GLU A 54 8.27 7.54 -24.15
CA GLU A 54 6.91 8.06 -24.01
C GLU A 54 5.97 6.85 -23.85
N ARG A 55 5.43 6.63 -22.65
CA ARG A 55 4.29 5.72 -22.48
C ARG A 55 3.03 6.55 -22.70
N SER A 56 2.14 6.05 -23.55
CA SER A 56 0.88 6.70 -23.87
C SER A 56 0.00 6.84 -22.62
N PRO A 57 -0.75 7.95 -22.49
CA PRO A 57 -1.77 8.10 -21.46
C PRO A 57 -2.70 6.90 -21.45
N GLY A 58 -3.05 6.38 -20.26
CA GLY A 58 -3.90 5.19 -20.11
C GLY A 58 -3.17 3.86 -20.23
N SER A 59 -1.83 3.84 -20.17
CA SER A 59 -1.07 2.59 -20.08
C SER A 59 -1.36 1.91 -18.73
N ILE A 60 -1.92 0.69 -18.78
CA ILE A 60 -2.11 -0.16 -17.60
C ILE A 60 -0.78 -0.86 -17.28
N MET A 61 -0.41 -0.90 -16.00
CA MET A 61 0.73 -1.68 -15.51
C MET A 61 0.29 -2.55 -14.34
N GLU A 62 0.77 -3.79 -14.31
CA GLU A 62 0.62 -4.66 -13.15
C GLU A 62 1.69 -4.31 -12.10
N ALA A 63 1.25 -4.15 -10.86
CA ALA A 63 2.12 -3.89 -9.71
C ALA A 63 1.67 -4.75 -8.52
N PHE A 64 2.60 -4.99 -7.61
CA PHE A 64 2.30 -5.68 -6.36
C PHE A 64 1.94 -4.68 -5.26
N PHE A 65 0.89 -5.00 -4.50
CA PHE A 65 0.47 -4.30 -3.31
C PHE A 65 0.46 -5.23 -2.11
N TYR A 66 0.72 -4.68 -0.94
CA TYR A 66 0.51 -5.34 0.34
C TYR A 66 -0.86 -4.92 0.90
N SER A 67 -1.83 -5.83 0.77
CA SER A 67 -3.19 -5.66 1.28
C SER A 67 -3.45 -6.64 2.43
N THR A 68 -4.47 -6.38 3.25
CA THR A 68 -4.82 -7.31 4.33
C THR A 68 -6.27 -7.74 4.20
N THR A 69 -6.49 -9.04 4.34
CA THR A 69 -7.79 -9.70 4.43
C THR A 69 -8.09 -10.14 5.88
N SER A 70 -7.10 -10.09 6.77
CA SER A 70 -7.18 -10.48 8.18
C SER A 70 -7.55 -9.31 9.11
N TYR A 71 -8.26 -8.32 8.58
CA TYR A 71 -8.62 -7.12 9.32
C TYR A 71 -9.79 -7.32 10.28
N GLN A 72 -9.83 -6.53 11.36
CA GLN A 72 -10.99 -6.51 12.25
C GLN A 72 -12.13 -5.71 11.61
N PRO A 73 -13.39 -6.18 11.67
CA PRO A 73 -14.53 -5.46 11.09
C PRO A 73 -14.70 -4.02 11.59
N ALA A 74 -14.25 -3.74 12.82
CA ALA A 74 -14.25 -2.39 13.38
C ALA A 74 -13.43 -1.39 12.55
N TRP A 75 -12.39 -1.86 11.84
CA TRP A 75 -11.51 -0.98 11.06
C TRP A 75 -12.21 -0.34 9.87
N LEU A 76 -13.26 -0.97 9.34
CA LEU A 76 -14.08 -0.42 8.25
C LEU A 76 -14.87 0.83 8.68
N LYS A 77 -14.95 1.12 9.98
CA LYS A 77 -15.60 2.32 10.52
C LYS A 77 -14.65 3.52 10.60
N HIS A 78 -13.35 3.32 10.39
CA HIS A 78 -12.38 4.42 10.37
C HIS A 78 -12.47 5.22 9.07
N ASN A 79 -11.89 6.41 9.10
CA ASN A 79 -11.77 7.26 7.92
C ASN A 79 -10.94 6.56 6.84
N PHE A 80 -11.40 6.67 5.60
CA PHE A 80 -10.63 6.29 4.44
C PHE A 80 -9.79 7.49 4.00
N TYR A 81 -8.50 7.28 3.79
CA TYR A 81 -7.57 8.30 3.36
C TYR A 81 -7.14 8.02 1.93
N GLU A 82 -7.05 9.07 1.11
CA GLU A 82 -6.56 8.98 -0.27
C GLU A 82 -5.04 8.82 -0.32
N SER A 83 -4.33 9.48 0.60
CA SER A 83 -2.88 9.38 0.75
C SER A 83 -2.50 9.23 2.22
N TYR A 84 -1.47 8.45 2.48
CA TYR A 84 -0.93 8.25 3.82
C TYR A 84 0.26 9.18 4.05
N ASP A 85 0.18 10.01 5.09
CA ASP A 85 1.27 10.84 5.58
C ASP A 85 1.42 10.65 7.10
N ALA A 86 2.51 10.03 7.55
CA ALA A 86 2.74 9.78 8.97
C ALA A 86 2.75 11.07 9.83
N TYR A 87 3.01 12.23 9.24
CA TYR A 87 3.01 13.53 9.92
C TYR A 87 1.87 14.45 9.43
N GLY A 88 0.86 13.88 8.77
CA GLY A 88 -0.28 14.62 8.28
C GLY A 88 -1.23 15.08 9.39
N ASP A 89 -2.24 15.85 8.98
CA ASP A 89 -3.18 16.53 9.90
C ASP A 89 -4.06 15.61 10.74
N HIS A 90 -4.04 14.29 10.49
CA HIS A 90 -4.77 13.31 11.28
C HIS A 90 -4.15 13.05 12.66
N GLY A 91 -2.90 13.49 12.91
CA GLY A 91 -2.25 13.38 14.23
C GLY A 91 -1.93 11.95 14.67
N LEU A 92 -1.89 11.00 13.73
CA LEU A 92 -1.63 9.57 13.98
C LEU A 92 -0.25 9.20 13.42
N VAL A 93 0.79 9.39 14.22
CA VAL A 93 2.17 9.13 13.78
C VAL A 93 2.45 7.63 13.75
N TYR A 94 3.21 7.19 12.74
CA TYR A 94 3.70 5.83 12.68
C TYR A 94 4.60 5.52 13.89
N ILE A 95 4.28 4.44 14.61
CA ILE A 95 5.09 3.90 15.69
C ILE A 95 5.65 2.55 15.25
N ASP A 96 6.97 2.34 15.42
CA ASP A 96 7.64 1.09 15.08
C ASP A 96 7.02 -0.08 15.86
N ARG A 97 6.96 -1.25 15.22
CA ARG A 97 6.36 -2.45 15.81
C ARG A 97 6.96 -2.80 17.18
N LYS A 98 8.24 -2.52 17.40
CA LYS A 98 8.93 -2.80 18.68
C LYS A 98 8.47 -1.87 19.81
N ASP A 99 8.00 -0.67 19.47
CA ASP A 99 7.64 0.38 20.41
C ASP A 99 6.12 0.48 20.64
N ARG A 100 5.32 -0.34 19.94
CA ARG A 100 3.88 -0.42 20.14
C ARG A 100 3.56 -1.09 21.47
N ALA A 101 2.77 -0.42 22.31
CA ALA A 101 2.18 -1.04 23.48
C ALA A 101 1.33 -2.26 23.08
N PRO A 102 1.30 -3.35 23.87
CA PRO A 102 0.47 -4.51 23.57
C PRO A 102 -0.99 -4.09 23.46
N LEU A 103 -1.68 -4.64 22.46
CA LEU A 103 -3.07 -4.36 22.07
C LEU A 103 -4.06 -4.87 23.14
N LYS A 104 -4.01 -4.35 24.36
CA LYS A 104 -4.91 -4.68 25.46
C LYS A 104 -5.80 -3.52 25.91
N ASP A 105 -5.46 -2.28 25.54
CA ASP A 105 -6.11 -1.09 26.08
C ASP A 105 -6.67 -0.14 25.00
N LEU A 106 -7.45 -0.67 24.05
CA LEU A 106 -8.37 0.13 23.23
C LEU A 106 -9.71 -0.57 23.03
#